data_AF-A0A353D5E8-F1
#
_entry.id   AF-A0A353D5E8-F1
#
_cell.length_a   1.000
_cell.length_b   1.000
_cell.length_c   1.000
_cell.angle_alpha   90.00
_cell.angle_beta   90.00
_cell.angle_gamma   90.00
#
_symmetry.space_group_name_H-M   'P 1'
#
loop_
_entity.id
_entity.type
_entity.pdbx_description
1 polymer ?
#
loop_
_entity_poly.entity_id
_entity_poly.type
_entity_poly.pdbx_seq_one_letter_code
_entity_poly.pdbx_strand_id
1 'polypeptide(L)' 'MAVLSLHSVQLERDVNKLTVLDVEGFPLKRRWYAVHLKGKKLSLVAQTFLDYILDESHRVLGVKYE' A
#
# COMPACT_ATOMS: atom_id res chain seq x y z
N MET A 1 -19.11 -9.88 10.26
CA MET A 1 -18.69 -8.83 9.30
C MET A 1 -17.28 -8.39 9.68
N ALA A 2 -16.41 -8.14 8.71
CA ALA A 2 -15.02 -7.73 8.94
C ALA A 2 -14.70 -6.48 8.11
N VAL A 3 -13.80 -5.64 8.60
CA VAL A 3 -13.24 -4.48 7.89
C VAL A 3 -11.73 -4.70 7.81
N LEU A 4 -11.18 -4.72 6.59
CA LEU A 4 -9.78 -5.06 6.32
C LEU A 4 -9.16 -4.07 5.34
N SER A 5 -7.83 -4.02 5.29
CA SER A 5 -7.11 -3.39 4.19
C SER A 5 -7.38 -4.17 2.91
N LEU A 6 -7.67 -3.48 1.80
CA LEU A 6 -7.93 -4.12 0.51
C LEU A 6 -6.70 -4.91 0.01
N HIS A 7 -5.49 -4.45 0.34
CA HIS A 7 -4.25 -5.13 -0.01
C HIS A 7 -4.08 -6.49 0.69
N SER A 8 -4.79 -6.75 1.79
CA SER A 8 -4.67 -8.00 2.55
C SER A 8 -5.52 -9.15 2.02
N VAL A 9 -6.43 -8.87 1.08
CA VAL A 9 -7.42 -9.85 0.55
C VAL A 9 -7.40 -9.94 -0.97
N GLN A 10 -6.30 -9.51 -1.58
CA GLN A 10 -6.19 -9.38 -3.04
C GLN A 10 -6.28 -10.75 -3.73
N LEU A 11 -5.58 -11.77 -3.20
CA LEU A 11 -5.60 -13.11 -3.77
C LEU A 11 -6.99 -13.73 -3.73
N GLU A 12 -7.69 -13.64 -2.59
CA GLU A 12 -9.06 -14.16 -2.43
C GLU A 12 -10.05 -13.45 -3.34
N ARG A 13 -9.85 -12.14 -3.56
CA ARG A 13 -10.67 -11.35 -4.47
C ARG A 13 -10.42 -11.74 -5.92
N ASP A 14 -9.16 -11.96 -6.31
CA ASP A 14 -8.78 -12.38 -7.67
C ASP A 14 -9.39 -13.75 -8.03
N VAL A 15 -9.59 -14.63 -7.04
CA VAL A 15 -10.28 -15.92 -7.21
C VAL A 15 -11.77 -15.89 -6.83
N ASN A 16 -12.37 -14.71 -6.64
CA ASN A 16 -13.79 -14.51 -6.32
C ASN A 16 -14.29 -15.24 -5.04
N LYS A 17 -13.40 -15.51 -4.08
CA LYS A 17 -13.77 -16.07 -2.77
C LYS A 17 -14.31 -15.03 -1.80
N LEU A 18 -13.91 -13.76 -1.98
CA LEU A 18 -14.39 -12.63 -1.18
C LEU A 18 -14.95 -11.55 -2.11
N THR A 19 -16.02 -10.90 -1.65
CA THR A 19 -16.62 -9.74 -2.31
C THR A 19 -16.46 -8.49 -1.46
N VAL A 20 -16.30 -7.34 -2.12
CA VAL A 20 -16.26 -6.03 -1.46
C VAL A 20 -17.68 -5.47 -1.49
N LEU A 21 -18.21 -5.12 -0.34
CA LEU A 21 -19.54 -4.53 -0.21
C LEU A 21 -19.47 -3.03 -0.52
N ASP A 22 -20.46 -2.53 -1.25
CA ASP A 22 -20.68 -1.10 -1.46
C ASP A 22 -21.39 -0.52 -0.23
N VAL A 23 -20.65 0.22 0.58
CA VAL A 23 -21.10 0.74 1.88
C VAL A 23 -20.75 2.21 1.97
N GLU A 24 -21.74 3.03 2.34
CA GLU A 24 -21.55 4.47 2.55
C GLU A 24 -20.42 4.73 3.55
N GLY A 25 -19.53 5.68 3.22
CA GLY A 25 -18.35 6.01 4.02
C GLY A 25 -17.12 5.12 3.76
N PHE A 26 -17.20 4.13 2.86
CA PHE A 26 -16.06 3.33 2.41
C PHE A 26 -15.65 3.68 0.96
N PRO A 27 -14.38 3.46 0.58
CA PRO A 27 -13.28 2.96 1.41
C PRO A 27 -12.69 4.02 2.36
N LEU A 28 -12.18 3.57 3.51
CA LEU A 28 -11.37 4.41 4.38
C LEU A 28 -9.98 4.62 3.76
N LYS A 29 -9.75 5.81 3.17
CA LYS A 29 -8.46 6.17 2.55
C LYS A 29 -7.35 6.24 3.60
N ARG A 30 -6.31 5.42 3.43
CA ARG A 30 -5.11 5.38 4.30
C ARG A 30 -3.86 5.45 3.44
N ARG A 31 -2.77 5.98 4.00
CA ARG A 31 -1.46 6.11 3.34
C ARG A 31 -0.42 5.26 4.05
N TRP A 32 0.45 4.65 3.27
CA TRP A 32 1.64 3.96 3.76
C TRP A 32 2.84 4.91 3.68
N TYR A 33 3.79 4.75 4.60
CA TYR A 33 4.98 5.60 4.67
C TYR A 33 6.23 4.73 4.83
N ALA A 34 7.26 5.02 4.05
CA ALA A 34 8.60 4.53 4.32
C ALA A 34 9.25 5.45 5.37
N VAL A 35 9.80 4.88 6.45
CA VAL A 35 10.35 5.64 7.57
C VAL A 35 11.72 5.12 7.98
N HIS A 36 12.63 6.02 8.35
CA HIS A 36 13.94 5.70 8.91
C HIS A 36 14.34 6.74 9.97
N LEU A 37 15.30 6.38 10.83
CA LEU A 37 15.80 7.29 11.87
C LEU A 37 16.53 8.48 11.23
N LYS A 38 16.12 9.71 11.60
CA LYS A 38 16.71 10.97 11.07
C LYS A 38 18.22 11.07 11.28
N GLY A 39 18.74 10.54 12.39
CA GLY A 39 20.16 10.61 12.74
C GLY A 39 21.02 9.48 12.15
N LYS A 40 20.43 8.54 11.42
CA LYS A 40 21.17 7.41 10.82
C LYS A 40 21.25 7.60 9.31
N LYS A 41 22.48 7.55 8.78
CA LYS A 41 22.69 7.44 7.34
C LYS A 41 22.24 6.06 6.87
N LEU A 42 21.46 6.02 5.80
CA LEU A 42 21.09 4.78 5.15
C LEU A 42 22.34 4.17 4.52
N SER A 43 22.45 2.84 4.55
CA SER A 43 23.43 2.14 3.74
C SER A 43 23.10 2.32 2.26
N LEU A 44 24.06 2.06 1.37
CA LEU A 44 23.82 2.11 -0.07
C LEU A 44 22.62 1.24 -0.46
N VAL A 45 22.57 -0.01 0.05
CA VAL A 45 21.46 -0.93 -0.22
C VAL A 45 20.12 -0.38 0.26
N ALA A 46 20.06 0.20 1.46
CA ALA A 46 18.82 0.75 2.01
C ALA A 46 18.35 2.01 1.26
N GLN A 47 19.28 2.88 0.84
CA GLN A 47 18.95 4.03 0.00
C GLN A 47 18.42 3.58 -1.36
N THR A 48 19.13 2.67 -2.03
CA THR A 48 18.69 2.12 -3.31
C THR A 48 17.33 1.45 -3.21
N PHE A 49 17.05 0.73 -2.11
CA PHE A 49 15.73 0.15 -1.87
C PHE A 49 14.66 1.22 -1.63
N LEU A 50 14.95 2.27 -0.86
CA LEU A 50 14.04 3.39 -0.65
C LEU A 50 13.67 4.06 -1.99
N ASP A 51 14.66 4.33 -2.83
CA ASP A 51 14.45 4.93 -4.16
C ASP A 51 13.59 4.00 -5.03
N TYR A 52 13.89 2.70 -5.02
CA TYR A 52 13.14 1.70 -5.75
C TYR A 52 11.67 1.62 -5.31
N ILE A 53 11.39 1.52 -4.00
CA ILE A 53 10.00 1.41 -3.54
C ILE A 53 9.20 2.67 -3.78
N LEU A 54 9.83 3.86 -3.77
CA LEU A 54 9.14 5.11 -4.07
C LEU A 54 8.71 5.13 -5.54
N ASP A 55 9.60 4.77 -6.47
CA ASP A 55 9.28 4.65 -7.90
C ASP A 55 8.23 3.55 -8.18
N GLU A 56 8.47 2.35 -7.67
CA GLU A 56 7.62 1.19 -7.88
C GLU A 56 6.22 1.34 -7.25
N SER A 57 6.11 2.05 -6.12
CA SER A 57 4.82 2.25 -5.44
C SER A 57 3.79 2.95 -6.33
N HIS A 58 4.22 3.84 -7.22
CA HIS A 58 3.33 4.49 -8.18
C HIS A 58 2.70 3.50 -9.15
N ARG A 59 3.44 2.45 -9.53
CA ARG A 59 2.98 1.38 -10.42
C ARG A 59 2.04 0.41 -9.69
N VAL A 60 2.41 0.01 -8.47
CA VAL A 60 1.66 -1.02 -7.70
C VAL A 60 0.36 -0.47 -7.13
N LEU A 61 0.33 0.78 -6.67
CA LEU A 61 -0.84 1.33 -6.02
C LEU A 61 -1.93 1.73 -7.03
N GLY A 62 -1.58 2.02 -8.29
CA GLY A 62 -2.56 2.45 -9.31
C GLY A 62 -3.32 3.73 -8.95
N VAL A 63 -2.89 4.44 -7.89
CA VAL A 63 -3.52 5.66 -7.39
C VAL A 63 -2.87 6.86 -8.08
N LYS A 64 -3.61 7.55 -8.94
CA LYS A 64 -3.30 8.95 -9.27
C LYS A 64 -3.60 9.78 -8.03
N TYR A 65 -2.56 10.40 -7.47
CA TYR A 65 -2.73 11.41 -6.44
C TYR A 65 -3.21 12.69 -7.14
N GLU A 66 -4.49 13.00 -7.01
CA GLU A 66 -5.03 14.37 -7.15
C GLU A 66 -4.91 15.11 -5.80
#